data_AF-A0A7Y4T6V0-F1
#
_entry.id   AF-A0A7Y4T6V0-F1
#
_cell.length_a   1.000
_cell.length_b   1.000
_cell.length_c   1.000
_cell.angle_alpha   90.00
_cell.angle_beta   90.00
_cell.angle_gamma   90.00
#
_symmetry.space_group_name_H-M   'P 1'
#
loop_
_entity.id
_entity.type
_entity.pdbx_description
1 polymer ?
#
loop_
_entity_poly.entity_id
_entity_poly.type
_entity_poly.pdbx_seq_one_letter_code
_entity_poly.pdbx_strand_id
1 'polypeptide(L)'
;MKRCLISFLLAFIVLQLKAQLSLDSCLYLAKTYFPAIQQIAIYDKILSEQLSNVNRNWIPAIQGTAQATYQSDVTSLNLNLPGFPAITPPPKDQYKFFIDASQLIYDGGSNVSQKNILRSINSA
;
A
#
# COMPACT_ATOMS: atom_id res chain seq x y z
N MET A 1 40.63 -21.16 -58.08
CA MET A 1 40.63 -19.83 -57.41
C MET A 1 39.43 -19.62 -56.48
N LYS A 2 38.19 -19.90 -56.91
CA LYS A 2 36.97 -19.70 -56.10
C LYS A 2 36.95 -20.48 -54.77
N ARG A 3 37.48 -21.72 -54.74
CA ARG A 3 37.55 -22.57 -53.52
C ARG A 3 38.54 -22.05 -52.47
N CYS A 4 39.68 -21.47 -52.86
CA CYS A 4 40.59 -20.79 -51.92
C CYS A 4 39.93 -19.54 -51.32
N LEU A 5 39.22 -18.77 -52.15
CA LEU A 5 38.51 -17.56 -51.71
C LEU A 5 37.44 -17.87 -50.66
N ILE A 6 36.68 -18.96 -50.85
CA ILE A 6 35.67 -19.42 -49.88
C ILE A 6 36.33 -19.90 -48.58
N SER A 7 37.46 -20.61 -48.66
CA SER A 7 38.20 -21.06 -47.47
C SER A 7 38.77 -19.88 -46.67
N PHE A 8 39.28 -18.85 -47.37
CA PHE A 8 39.80 -17.64 -46.74
C PHE A 8 38.70 -16.81 -46.08
N LEU A 9 37.53 -16.70 -46.73
CA LEU A 9 36.34 -16.06 -46.17
C LEU A 9 35.85 -16.78 -44.91
N LEU A 10 35.83 -18.12 -44.93
CA LEU A 10 35.41 -18.93 -43.79
C LEU A 10 36.38 -18.80 -42.61
N ALA A 11 37.69 -18.80 -42.86
CA ALA A 11 38.71 -18.57 -41.84
C ALA A 11 38.60 -17.18 -41.20
N PHE A 12 38.29 -16.16 -42.01
CA PHE A 12 38.08 -14.79 -41.52
C PHE A 12 36.86 -14.68 -40.61
N ILE A 13 35.77 -15.41 -40.91
CA ILE A 13 34.58 -15.47 -40.05
C ILE A 13 34.89 -16.13 -38.71
N VAL A 14 35.63 -17.25 -38.71
CA VAL A 14 35.99 -17.96 -37.47
C VAL A 14 36.89 -17.13 -36.55
N LEU A 15 37.79 -16.30 -37.13
CA LEU A 15 38.64 -15.37 -36.37
C LEU A 15 37.87 -14.25 -35.68
N GLN A 16 36.66 -13.91 -36.15
CA GLN A 16 35.79 -12.88 -35.57
C GLN A 16 34.86 -13.42 -34.47
N LEU A 17 34.78 -14.74 -34.27
CA LEU A 17 34.03 -15.31 -33.15
C LEU A 17 34.82 -15.16 -31.83
N LYS A 18 34.73 -13.99 -31.21
CA LYS A 18 35.11 -13.80 -29.79
C LYS A 18 33.86 -13.70 -28.93
N ALA A 19 33.25 -14.86 -28.66
CA ALA A 19 32.07 -15.00 -27.81
C ALA A 19 32.43 -15.29 -26.33
N GLN A 20 33.63 -14.91 -25.87
CA GLN A 20 34.09 -15.21 -24.52
C GLN A 20 33.72 -14.07 -23.58
N LEU A 21 32.49 -14.13 -23.05
CA LEU A 21 32.08 -13.28 -21.94
C LEU A 21 32.93 -13.68 -20.72
N SER A 22 33.72 -12.74 -20.18
CA SER A 22 34.46 -13.00 -18.94
C SER A 22 33.49 -13.12 -17.76
N LEU A 23 33.86 -13.88 -16.73
CA LEU A 23 33.04 -14.03 -15.52
C LEU A 23 32.71 -12.67 -14.89
N ASP A 24 33.68 -11.75 -14.86
CA ASP A 24 33.49 -10.39 -14.33
C ASP A 24 32.47 -9.60 -15.14
N SER A 25 32.49 -9.72 -16.48
CA SER A 25 31.51 -9.07 -17.34
C SER A 25 30.09 -9.63 -17.11
N CYS A 26 29.99 -10.95 -16.93
CA CYS A 26 28.73 -11.61 -16.60
C CYS A 26 28.19 -11.14 -15.24
N LEU A 27 29.04 -11.09 -14.21
CA LEU A 27 28.67 -10.61 -12.87
C LEU A 27 28.28 -9.13 -12.87
N TYR A 28 28.99 -8.29 -13.63
CA TYR A 28 28.65 -6.89 -13.79
C TYR A 28 27.26 -6.73 -14.42
N LEU A 29 27.00 -7.37 -15.56
CA LEU A 29 25.71 -7.30 -16.24
C LEU A 29 24.58 -7.86 -15.38
N ALA A 30 24.82 -8.93 -14.63
CA ALA A 30 23.86 -9.44 -13.65
C ALA A 30 23.56 -8.39 -12.57
N LYS A 31 24.57 -7.73 -11.99
CA LYS A 31 24.33 -6.69 -10.98
C LYS A 31 23.62 -5.44 -11.55
N THR A 32 23.84 -5.11 -12.82
CA THR A 32 23.28 -3.90 -13.42
C THR A 32 21.84 -4.10 -13.90
N TYR A 33 21.52 -5.27 -14.46
CA TYR A 33 20.24 -5.49 -15.17
C TYR A 33 19.34 -6.54 -14.52
N PHE A 34 19.77 -7.21 -13.45
CA PHE A 34 18.93 -8.22 -12.83
C PHE A 34 17.73 -7.58 -12.11
N PRO A 35 16.49 -7.91 -12.50
CA PRO A 35 15.30 -7.24 -12.00
C PRO A 35 15.10 -7.40 -10.49
N ALA A 36 15.66 -8.45 -9.86
CA ALA A 36 15.54 -8.64 -8.43
C ALA A 36 16.23 -7.53 -7.61
N ILE A 37 17.26 -6.88 -8.17
CA ILE A 37 17.95 -5.78 -7.48
C ILE A 37 17.04 -4.56 -7.35
N GLN A 38 16.24 -4.27 -8.39
CA GLN A 38 15.22 -3.21 -8.32
C GLN A 38 14.10 -3.56 -7.34
N GLN A 39 13.76 -4.84 -7.21
CA GLN A 39 12.75 -5.31 -6.25
C GLN A 39 13.18 -5.08 -4.80
N ILE A 40 14.46 -5.28 -4.47
CA ILE A 40 15.00 -4.99 -3.12
C ILE A 40 14.73 -3.54 -2.73
N ALA A 41 15.05 -2.58 -3.61
CA ALA A 41 14.81 -1.17 -3.34
C ALA A 41 13.31 -0.84 -3.16
N ILE A 42 12.43 -1.54 -3.89
CA ILE A 42 10.98 -1.41 -3.72
C ILE A 42 10.53 -1.97 -2.37
N TYR A 43 11.06 -3.13 -1.96
CA TYR A 43 10.74 -3.72 -0.66
C TYR A 43 11.18 -2.83 0.50
N ASP A 44 12.38 -2.25 0.43
CA ASP A 44 12.86 -1.29 1.43
C ASP A 44 11.94 -0.06 1.52
N LYS A 45 11.48 0.45 0.37
CA LYS A 45 10.50 1.54 0.33
C LYS A 45 9.19 1.13 1.01
N ILE A 46 8.63 -0.03 0.64
CA ILE A 46 7.40 -0.56 1.25
C ILE A 46 7.56 -0.69 2.77
N LEU A 47 8.68 -1.25 3.24
CA LEU A 47 8.96 -1.40 4.66
C LEU A 47 8.99 -0.05 5.36
N SER A 48 9.69 0.94 4.80
CA SER A 48 9.76 2.28 5.38
C SER A 48 8.38 2.94 5.51
N GLU A 49 7.53 2.79 4.50
CA GLU A 49 6.14 3.30 4.52
C GLU A 49 5.29 2.56 5.54
N GLN A 50 5.43 1.24 5.66
CA GLN A 50 4.72 0.45 6.67
C GLN A 50 5.14 0.83 8.08
N LEU A 51 6.44 1.00 8.34
CA LEU A 51 6.94 1.47 9.64
C LEU A 51 6.43 2.88 9.96
N SER A 52 6.37 3.76 8.96
CA SER A 52 5.78 5.10 9.07
C SER A 52 4.29 5.02 9.43
N ASN A 53 3.54 4.14 8.78
CA ASN A 53 2.12 3.93 9.09
C ASN A 53 1.90 3.40 10.51
N VAL A 54 2.71 2.45 10.98
CA VAL A 54 2.63 1.98 12.38
C VAL A 54 2.97 3.10 13.36
N ASN A 55 3.89 4.02 13.02
CA ASN A 55 4.15 5.20 13.84
C ASN A 55 2.96 6.17 13.89
N ARG A 56 2.20 6.29 12.79
CA ARG A 56 1.01 7.14 12.73
C ARG A 56 -0.13 6.66 13.65
N ASN A 57 -0.08 5.44 14.15
CA ASN A 57 -1.05 4.96 15.15
C ASN A 57 -1.03 5.78 16.47
N TRP A 58 0.07 6.48 16.76
CA TRP A 58 0.22 7.30 17.97
C TRP A 58 -0.34 8.72 17.85
N ILE A 59 -0.62 9.19 16.64
CA ILE A 59 -1.20 10.52 16.43
C ILE A 59 -2.73 10.44 16.40
N PRO A 60 -3.45 11.51 16.76
CA PRO A 60 -4.90 11.54 16.66
C PRO A 60 -5.38 11.35 15.21
N ALA A 61 -6.28 10.40 15.02
CA ALA A 61 -7.02 10.24 13.77
C ALA A 61 -8.30 11.07 13.84
N ILE A 62 -8.48 11.96 12.86
CA ILE A 62 -9.67 12.82 12.75
C ILE A 62 -10.55 12.27 11.63
N GLN A 63 -11.84 12.09 11.92
CA GLN A 63 -12.82 11.50 11.02
C GLN A 63 -14.05 12.41 10.97
N GLY A 64 -14.53 12.73 9.77
CA GLY A 64 -15.76 13.49 9.58
C GLY A 64 -16.84 12.61 8.96
N THR A 65 -18.04 12.63 9.54
CA THR A 65 -19.21 11.89 9.06
C THR A 65 -20.36 12.86 8.78
N ALA A 66 -20.93 12.78 7.59
CA ALA A 66 -22.14 13.50 7.20
C ALA A 66 -23.18 12.50 6.69
N GLN A 67 -24.42 12.61 7.17
CA GLN A 67 -25.54 11.77 6.76
C GLN A 67 -26.80 12.62 6.59
N ALA A 68 -27.50 12.40 5.49
CA ALA A 68 -28.84 12.92 5.23
C ALA A 68 -29.78 11.72 5.05
N THR A 69 -30.94 11.74 5.68
CA THR A 69 -31.92 10.65 5.62
C THR A 69 -33.32 11.22 5.54
N TYR A 70 -34.14 10.65 4.66
CA TYR A 70 -35.55 10.96 4.52
C TYR A 70 -36.37 9.76 4.96
N GLN A 71 -37.28 9.93 5.92
CA GLN A 71 -38.14 8.87 6.42
C GLN A 71 -39.62 9.19 6.15
N SER A 72 -40.21 8.39 5.26
CA SER A 72 -41.61 8.58 4.82
C SER A 72 -42.63 8.39 5.95
N ASP A 73 -42.43 7.36 6.79
CA ASP A 73 -43.30 7.00 7.90
C ASP A 73 -42.63 7.32 9.24
N VAL A 74 -43.17 8.33 9.92
CA VAL A 74 -42.73 8.75 11.25
C VAL A 74 -43.78 8.32 12.27
N THR A 75 -43.37 7.51 13.24
CA THR A 75 -44.26 7.01 14.30
C THR A 75 -44.78 8.17 15.15
N SER A 76 -46.10 8.39 15.14
CA SER A 76 -46.76 9.34 16.03
C SER A 76 -47.45 8.60 17.19
N LEU A 77 -47.16 9.03 18.42
CA LEU A 77 -47.85 8.57 19.63
C LEU A 77 -48.93 9.57 19.98
N ASN A 78 -50.17 9.29 19.59
CA ASN A 78 -51.34 10.11 19.93
C ASN A 78 -51.81 9.83 21.37
N LEU A 79 -51.02 10.21 22.37
CA LEU A 79 -51.38 10.14 23.78
C LEU A 79 -51.75 11.54 24.29
N ASN A 80 -53.04 11.89 24.26
CA ASN A 80 -53.55 13.10 24.91
C ASN A 80 -53.73 12.83 26.40
N LEU A 81 -52.68 13.04 27.19
CA LEU A 81 -52.73 12.98 28.66
C LEU A 81 -52.94 14.39 29.24
N PRO A 82 -53.95 14.62 30.09
CA PRO A 82 -54.14 15.91 30.75
C PRO A 82 -52.90 16.28 31.58
N GLY A 83 -52.33 17.46 31.33
CA GLY A 83 -51.13 17.95 32.02
C GLY A 83 -49.79 17.66 31.32
N PHE A 84 -49.79 16.94 30.19
CA PHE A 84 -48.60 16.72 29.37
C PHE A 84 -48.74 17.39 27.99
N PRO A 85 -47.70 18.04 27.45
CA PRO A 85 -47.73 18.57 26.10
C PRO A 85 -47.85 17.43 25.07
N ALA A 86 -48.58 17.69 23.99
CA ALA A 86 -48.71 16.75 22.88
C ALA A 86 -47.32 16.40 22.31
N ILE A 87 -47.06 15.11 22.09
CA ILE A 87 -45.79 14.62 21.56
C ILE A 87 -45.77 14.87 20.05
N THR A 88 -45.01 15.88 19.61
CA THR A 88 -44.83 16.19 18.19
C THR A 88 -43.97 15.11 17.51
N PRO A 89 -44.39 14.54 16.37
CA PRO A 89 -43.57 13.60 15.63
C PRO A 89 -42.30 14.28 15.09
N PRO A 90 -41.17 13.56 15.02
CA PRO A 90 -39.94 14.11 14.47
C PRO A 90 -40.07 14.46 12.97
N PRO A 91 -39.26 15.39 12.45
CA PRO A 91 -39.25 15.73 11.04
C PRO A 91 -38.86 14.53 10.17
N LYS A 92 -39.41 14.46 8.95
CA LYS A 92 -39.10 13.39 7.97
C LYS A 92 -37.66 13.45 7.49
N ASP A 93 -37.07 14.64 7.52
CA ASP A 93 -35.71 14.90 7.05
C ASP A 93 -34.79 14.94 8.27
N GLN A 94 -33.75 14.12 8.24
CA GLN A 94 -32.74 14.04 9.29
C GLN A 94 -31.38 14.29 8.68
N TYR A 95 -30.66 15.26 9.25
CA TYR A 95 -29.29 15.57 8.89
C TYR A 95 -28.39 15.37 10.11
N LYS A 96 -27.27 14.72 9.90
CA LYS A 96 -26.27 14.41 10.93
C LYS A 96 -24.91 14.80 10.39
N PHE A 97 -24.16 15.57 11.17
CA PHE A 97 -22.79 15.93 10.86
C PHE A 97 -21.97 15.84 12.15
N PHE A 98 -20.89 15.06 12.10
CA PHE A 98 -20.01 14.85 13.26
C PHE A 98 -18.56 14.84 12.81
N ILE A 99 -17.67 15.35 13.67
CA ILE A 99 -16.23 15.23 13.53
C ILE A 99 -15.71 14.61 14.81
N ASP A 100 -15.03 13.47 14.69
CA ASP A 100 -14.51 12.70 15.81
C ASP A 100 -13.00 12.62 15.72
N ALA A 101 -12.31 12.85 16.85
CA ALA A 101 -10.87 12.67 16.99
C ALA A 101 -10.61 11.49 17.95
N SER A 102 -9.91 10.47 17.47
CA SER A 102 -9.55 9.28 18.25
C SER A 102 -8.05 9.12 18.31
N GLN A 103 -7.48 8.99 19.52
CA GLN A 103 -6.05 8.77 19.72
C GLN A 103 -5.82 7.57 20.63
N LEU A 104 -4.90 6.71 20.22
CA LEU A 104 -4.40 5.62 21.04
C LEU A 104 -3.47 6.17 22.13
N ILE A 105 -3.86 6.03 23.40
CA ILE A 105 -3.05 6.47 24.55
C ILE A 105 -2.06 5.40 24.99
N TYR A 106 -2.47 4.13 24.92
CA TYR A 106 -1.65 2.98 25.32
C TYR A 106 -2.06 1.73 24.55
N ASP A 107 -1.08 0.98 24.06
CA ASP A 107 -1.28 -0.15 23.14
C ASP A 107 -0.69 -1.48 23.66
N GLY A 108 -0.12 -1.50 24.87
CA GLY A 108 0.50 -2.68 25.45
C GLY A 108 1.72 -3.22 24.71
N GLY A 109 2.35 -2.43 23.83
CA GLY A 109 3.48 -2.88 23.00
C GLY A 109 3.08 -3.49 21.66
N SER A 110 1.80 -3.43 21.27
CA SER A 110 1.31 -3.93 19.99
C SER A 110 2.04 -3.32 18.79
N ASN A 111 2.22 -2.00 18.76
CA ASN A 111 2.94 -1.32 17.67
C ASN A 111 4.43 -1.72 17.62
N VAL A 112 5.05 -2.00 18.76
CA VAL A 112 6.44 -2.47 18.82
C VAL A 112 6.55 -3.87 18.23
N SER A 113 5.65 -4.77 18.62
CA SER A 113 5.56 -6.13 18.07
C SER A 113 5.35 -6.10 16.55
N GLN A 114 4.43 -5.26 16.07
CA GLN A 114 4.16 -5.11 14.64
C GLN A 114 5.39 -4.63 13.86
N LYS A 115 6.14 -3.64 14.38
CA LYS A 115 7.40 -3.18 13.77
C LYS A 115 8.45 -4.29 13.68
N ASN A 116 8.55 -5.13 14.70
CA ASN A 116 9.51 -6.24 14.71
C ASN A 116 9.15 -7.29 13.65
N ILE A 117 7.86 -7.60 13.51
CA ILE A 117 7.37 -8.51 12.45
C ILE A 117 7.69 -7.94 11.07
N LEU A 118 7.39 -6.67 10.82
CA LEU A 118 7.66 -6.01 9.52
C LEU A 118 9.15 -6.06 9.15
N ARG A 119 10.04 -5.83 10.12
CA ARG A 119 11.50 -5.93 9.89
C ARG A 119 11.94 -7.36 9.59
N SER A 120 11.35 -8.36 10.26
CA SER A 120 11.69 -9.77 10.05
C SER A 120 11.34 -10.27 8.65
N ILE A 121 10.26 -9.75 8.05
CA ILE A 121 9.80 -10.10 6.70
C ILE A 121 10.78 -9.62 5.62
N ASN A 122 11.38 -8.44 5.79
CA ASN A 122 12.33 -7.87 4.82
C ASN A 122 13.74 -8.47 4.93
N SER A 123 14.05 -9.13 6.05
CA SER A 123 15.35 -9.76 6.29
C SER A 123 15.43 -11.25 5.89
N ALA A 124 14.31 -11.83 5.43
CA ALA A 124 14.21 -13.22 4.97
C ALA A 124 14.32 -13.30 3.44
#